data_AF-A0A0R2FR86-F1
#
_entry.id   AF-A0A0R2FR86-F1
#
_cell.length_a   1.000
_cell.length_b   1.000
_cell.length_c   1.000
_cell.angle_alpha   90.00
_cell.angle_beta   90.00
_cell.angle_gamma   90.00
#
_symmetry.space_group_name_H-M   'P 1'
#
loop_
_entity.id
_entity.type
_entity.pdbx_description
1 polymer ?
#
loop_
_entity_poly.entity_id
_entity_poly.type
_entity_poly.pdbx_seq_one_letter_code
_entity_poly.pdbx_strand_id
1 'polypeptide(L)'
;MTLTFGKQLQTQRQALSLTQQDLAERLHVTRQTVSRWETETSYPNLDVLVELSTVLNLSLDDLLKADQSKVVADISQDVRLKRRYRRWLFGLGGVILILIIGLGILSWGRYTQNELIDRFNPFLPTVRGYAVVPAKTPTKIETETVTLQNGRHKQERVKTPQPVKAFVTDNAFGEGQWLTFRVGMIPKKGMNYAYVQHKGSYVSRARLLTASDLPKLMRSVIGKTYFPFDQHREPTHGPLNPFSAVTSETMVATD
;
A
#
# COMPACT_ATOMS: atom_id res chain seq x y z
N MET A 1 32.00 -48.44 -29.95
CA MET A 1 30.57 -48.35 -29.61
C MET A 1 30.47 -47.69 -28.24
N THR A 2 29.90 -46.50 -28.15
CA THR A 2 29.61 -45.86 -26.86
C THR A 2 28.39 -46.56 -26.25
N LEU A 3 28.57 -47.16 -25.08
CA LEU A 3 27.44 -47.70 -24.29
C LEU A 3 26.55 -46.53 -23.87
N THR A 4 25.24 -46.71 -23.93
CA THR A 4 24.27 -45.73 -23.43
C THR A 4 24.17 -45.83 -21.90
N PHE A 5 23.62 -44.81 -21.24
CA PHE A 5 23.49 -44.80 -19.77
C PHE A 5 22.75 -46.03 -19.23
N GLY A 6 21.60 -46.38 -19.80
CA GLY A 6 20.82 -47.53 -19.35
C GLY A 6 21.59 -48.85 -19.46
N LYS A 7 22.39 -48.99 -20.53
CA LYS A 7 23.26 -50.14 -20.74
C LYS A 7 24.45 -50.17 -19.79
N GLN A 8 25.06 -49.02 -19.51
CA GLN A 8 26.14 -48.92 -18.54
C GLN A 8 25.65 -49.25 -17.13
N LEU A 9 24.49 -48.71 -16.74
CA LEU A 9 23.83 -49.00 -15.47
C LEU A 9 23.56 -50.50 -15.31
N GLN A 10 22.98 -51.14 -16.33
CA GLN A 10 22.72 -52.58 -16.35
C GLN A 10 24.02 -53.39 -16.20
N THR A 11 25.07 -53.01 -16.92
CA THR A 11 26.37 -53.70 -16.92
C THR A 11 27.03 -53.63 -15.55
N GLN A 12 27.01 -52.46 -14.92
CA GLN A 12 27.65 -52.23 -13.63
C GLN A 12 26.87 -52.89 -12.48
N ARG A 13 25.54 -52.88 -12.55
CA ARG A 13 24.69 -53.64 -11.63
C ARG A 13 25.00 -55.14 -11.71
N GLN A 14 25.11 -55.69 -12.93
CA GLN A 14 25.43 -57.10 -13.14
C GLN A 14 26.85 -57.47 -12.68
N ALA A 15 27.82 -56.58 -12.86
CA ALA A 15 29.18 -56.76 -12.35
C ALA A 15 29.22 -56.90 -10.81
N LEU A 16 28.31 -56.22 -10.11
CA LEU A 16 28.12 -56.33 -8.66
C LEU A 16 27.18 -57.47 -8.25
N SER A 17 26.74 -58.32 -9.18
CA SER A 17 25.80 -59.43 -8.95
C SER A 17 24.46 -59.01 -8.31
N LEU A 18 24.03 -57.76 -8.54
CA LEU A 18 22.77 -57.24 -8.02
C LEU A 18 21.63 -57.52 -9.01
N THR A 19 20.45 -57.87 -8.52
CA THR A 19 19.23 -57.87 -9.34
C THR A 19 18.65 -56.45 -9.47
N GLN A 20 17.73 -56.23 -10.42
CA GLN A 20 17.02 -54.94 -10.51
C GLN A 20 16.24 -54.63 -9.22
N GLN A 21 15.78 -55.66 -8.51
CA GLN A 21 15.11 -55.51 -7.22
C GLN A 21 16.10 -55.05 -6.15
N ASP A 22 17.28 -55.67 -6.06
CA ASP A 22 18.30 -55.33 -5.06
C ASP A 22 18.82 -53.90 -5.24
N LEU A 23 19.01 -53.47 -6.50
CA LEU A 23 19.41 -52.09 -6.79
C LEU A 23 18.30 -51.10 -6.43
N ALA A 24 17.04 -51.47 -6.68
CA ALA A 24 15.89 -50.63 -6.34
C ALA A 24 15.75 -50.44 -4.82
N GLU A 25 15.95 -51.50 -4.05
CA GLU A 25 15.93 -51.47 -2.59
C GLU A 25 17.03 -50.57 -2.01
N ARG A 26 18.25 -50.64 -2.57
CA ARG A 26 19.39 -49.80 -2.14
C ARG A 26 19.20 -48.31 -2.46
N LEU A 27 18.42 -47.98 -3.48
CA LEU A 27 18.15 -46.61 -3.92
C LEU A 27 16.76 -46.11 -3.46
N HIS A 28 16.05 -46.90 -2.66
CA HIS A 28 14.70 -46.59 -2.19
C HIS A 28 13.71 -46.25 -3.32
N VAL A 29 13.83 -46.91 -4.48
CA VAL A 29 12.92 -46.77 -5.62
C VAL A 29 12.23 -48.10 -5.94
N THR A 30 11.31 -48.09 -6.90
CA THR A 30 10.68 -49.32 -7.37
C THR A 30 11.55 -50.04 -8.39
N ARG A 31 11.45 -51.37 -8.47
CA ARG A 31 12.08 -52.17 -9.54
C ARG A 31 11.69 -51.69 -10.93
N GLN A 32 10.45 -51.23 -11.11
CA GLN A 32 9.98 -50.66 -12.38
C GLN A 32 10.76 -49.39 -12.74
N THR A 33 11.06 -48.54 -11.75
CA THR A 33 11.89 -47.34 -11.94
C THR A 33 13.28 -47.71 -12.47
N VAL A 34 13.96 -48.67 -11.84
CA VAL A 34 15.27 -49.18 -12.30
C VAL A 34 15.18 -49.78 -13.70
N SER A 35 14.15 -50.57 -13.98
CA SER A 35 13.93 -51.14 -15.31
C SER A 35 13.73 -50.06 -16.38
N ARG A 36 13.05 -48.96 -16.06
CA ARG A 36 12.85 -47.83 -16.98
C ARG A 36 14.14 -47.06 -17.23
N TRP A 37 15.05 -46.98 -16.25
CA TRP A 37 16.39 -46.42 -16.45
C TRP A 37 17.26 -47.32 -17.34
N GLU A 38 17.28 -48.63 -17.10
CA GLU A 38 18.04 -49.59 -17.92
C GLU A 38 17.55 -49.67 -19.38
N THR A 39 16.30 -49.30 -19.63
CA THR A 39 15.66 -49.28 -20.96
C THR A 39 15.53 -47.86 -21.55
N GLU A 40 16.17 -46.85 -20.95
CA GLU A 40 16.16 -45.45 -21.41
C GLU A 40 14.76 -44.81 -21.52
N THR A 41 13.76 -45.39 -20.86
CA THR A 41 12.38 -44.88 -20.84
C THR A 41 12.22 -43.71 -19.87
N SER A 42 13.09 -43.60 -18.88
CA SER A 42 13.19 -42.46 -17.97
C SER A 42 14.62 -42.29 -17.49
N TYR A 43 14.92 -41.16 -16.87
CA TYR A 43 16.24 -40.87 -16.31
C TYR A 43 16.14 -40.61 -14.79
N PRO A 44 17.11 -41.05 -13.97
CA PRO A 44 17.17 -40.68 -12.56
C PRO A 44 17.39 -39.17 -12.38
N ASN A 45 16.84 -38.61 -11.30
CA ASN A 45 17.11 -37.23 -10.93
C ASN A 45 18.54 -37.09 -10.36
N LEU A 46 18.97 -35.85 -10.10
CA LEU A 46 20.34 -35.59 -9.63
C LEU A 46 20.66 -36.30 -8.31
N ASP A 47 19.71 -36.34 -7.37
CA ASP A 47 19.93 -36.95 -6.05
C ASP A 47 20.17 -38.47 -6.18
N VAL A 48 19.34 -39.14 -6.98
CA VAL A 48 19.47 -40.58 -7.27
C VAL A 48 20.70 -40.88 -8.12
N LEU A 49 21.14 -39.97 -9.00
CA LEU A 49 22.40 -40.11 -9.72
C LEU A 49 23.62 -40.10 -8.78
N VAL A 50 23.59 -39.27 -7.75
CA VAL A 50 24.63 -39.26 -6.71
C VAL A 50 24.60 -40.57 -5.93
N GLU A 51 23.42 -41.06 -5.53
CA GLU A 51 23.29 -42.37 -4.87
C GLU A 51 23.71 -43.54 -5.76
N LEU A 52 23.42 -43.49 -7.05
CA LEU A 52 23.90 -44.49 -8.02
C LEU A 52 25.42 -44.52 -8.08
N SER A 53 26.06 -43.35 -8.05
CA SER A 53 27.53 -43.25 -8.05
C SER A 53 28.15 -43.93 -6.82
N THR A 54 27.50 -43.84 -5.66
CA THR A 54 27.98 -44.47 -4.43
C THR A 54 27.67 -45.97 -4.39
N VAL A 55 26.48 -46.39 -4.78
CA VAL A 55 26.06 -47.81 -4.78
C VAL A 55 26.83 -48.64 -5.80
N LEU A 56 27.13 -48.06 -6.97
CA LEU A 56 27.86 -48.74 -8.04
C LEU A 56 29.38 -48.53 -7.96
N ASN A 57 29.85 -47.73 -7.00
CA ASN A 57 31.26 -47.36 -6.83
C ASN A 57 31.90 -46.80 -8.11
N LEU A 58 31.18 -45.89 -8.78
CA LEU A 58 31.60 -45.24 -10.02
C LEU A 58 31.62 -43.73 -9.83
N SER A 59 32.54 -43.04 -10.51
CA SER A 59 32.47 -41.59 -10.56
C SER A 59 31.21 -41.15 -11.33
N LEU A 60 30.62 -40.03 -10.92
CA LEU A 60 29.48 -39.46 -11.62
C LEU A 60 29.83 -39.12 -13.09
N ASP A 61 31.08 -38.71 -13.34
CA ASP A 61 31.59 -38.48 -14.69
C ASP A 61 31.59 -39.76 -15.52
N ASP A 62 32.02 -40.89 -14.95
CA ASP A 62 32.01 -42.16 -15.67
C ASP A 62 30.58 -42.63 -15.93
N LEU A 63 29.65 -42.40 -15.01
CA LEU A 63 28.23 -42.71 -15.16
C LEU A 63 27.55 -41.85 -16.24
N LEU A 64 27.99 -40.59 -16.42
CA LEU A 64 27.40 -39.62 -17.36
C LEU A 64 28.12 -39.56 -18.72
N LYS A 65 29.35 -40.08 -18.83
CA LYS A 65 30.13 -40.12 -20.08
C LYS A 65 29.43 -40.85 -21.22
N ALA A 66 28.55 -41.80 -20.91
CA ALA A 66 27.79 -42.59 -21.87
C ALA A 66 26.75 -41.80 -22.68
N ASP A 67 26.27 -40.66 -22.16
CA ASP A 67 25.21 -39.89 -22.82
C ASP A 67 25.31 -38.39 -22.50
N GLN A 68 26.39 -37.76 -23.00
CA GLN A 68 26.80 -36.41 -22.63
C GLN A 68 25.81 -35.29 -23.03
N SER A 69 24.81 -35.56 -23.89
CA SER A 69 24.02 -34.48 -24.52
C SER A 69 22.64 -34.22 -23.90
N LYS A 70 21.84 -35.27 -23.64
CA LYS A 70 20.45 -35.10 -23.17
C LYS A 70 20.36 -34.98 -21.65
N VAL A 71 21.15 -35.77 -20.95
CA VAL A 71 21.11 -35.92 -19.50
C VAL A 71 21.62 -34.68 -18.79
N VAL A 72 22.77 -34.20 -19.25
CA VAL A 72 23.37 -32.96 -18.75
C VAL A 72 22.47 -31.77 -19.07
N ALA A 73 21.80 -31.78 -20.23
CA ALA A 73 20.84 -30.75 -20.60
C ALA A 73 19.62 -30.73 -19.65
N ASP A 74 18.96 -31.86 -19.42
CA ASP A 74 17.77 -31.96 -18.56
C ASP A 74 18.08 -31.60 -17.09
N ILE A 75 19.19 -32.12 -16.53
CA ILE A 75 19.65 -31.76 -15.17
C ILE A 75 19.95 -30.25 -15.09
N SER A 76 20.61 -29.68 -16.11
CA SER A 76 20.90 -28.25 -16.12
C SER A 76 19.64 -27.39 -16.24
N GLN A 77 18.60 -27.86 -16.95
CA GLN A 77 17.32 -27.17 -17.07
C GLN A 77 16.57 -27.13 -15.74
N ASP A 78 16.49 -28.25 -15.02
CA ASP A 78 15.84 -28.33 -13.71
C ASP A 78 16.49 -27.40 -12.68
N VAL A 79 17.82 -27.39 -12.62
CA VAL A 79 18.58 -26.50 -11.73
C VAL A 79 18.37 -25.02 -12.11
N ARG A 80 18.31 -24.71 -13.42
CA ARG A 80 18.05 -23.34 -13.91
C ARG A 80 16.62 -22.88 -13.61
N LEU A 81 15.61 -23.75 -13.75
CA LEU A 81 14.23 -23.44 -13.42
C LEU A 81 14.06 -23.13 -11.93
N LYS A 82 14.61 -23.96 -11.03
CA LYS A 82 14.59 -23.70 -9.58
C LYS A 82 15.21 -22.34 -9.23
N ARG A 83 16.34 -22.00 -9.85
CA ARG A 83 17.02 -20.72 -9.63
C ARG A 83 16.22 -19.52 -10.19
N ARG A 84 15.51 -19.69 -11.31
CA ARG A 84 14.64 -18.66 -11.88
C ARG A 84 13.40 -18.45 -11.01
N TYR A 85 12.69 -19.52 -10.65
CA TYR A 85 11.51 -19.44 -9.78
C TYR A 85 11.83 -18.78 -8.44
N ARG A 86 12.96 -19.12 -7.83
CA ARG A 86 13.40 -18.48 -6.58
C ARG A 86 13.62 -16.97 -6.73
N ARG A 87 14.20 -16.51 -7.85
CA ARG A 87 14.35 -15.07 -8.12
C ARG A 87 13.00 -14.38 -8.30
N TRP A 88 12.07 -15.00 -9.03
CA TRP A 88 10.71 -14.48 -9.19
C TRP A 88 9.95 -14.44 -7.86
N LEU A 89 10.10 -15.47 -7.03
CA LEU A 89 9.50 -15.53 -5.70
C LEU A 89 9.98 -14.38 -4.80
N PHE A 90 11.29 -14.12 -4.76
CA PHE A 90 11.83 -12.98 -4.03
C PHE A 90 11.40 -11.64 -4.64
N GLY A 91 11.35 -11.53 -5.97
CA GLY A 91 10.85 -10.34 -6.65
C GLY A 91 9.40 -10.03 -6.31
N LEU A 92 8.52 -11.04 -6.38
CA LEU A 92 7.11 -10.92 -6.01
C LEU A 92 6.94 -10.60 -4.53
N GLY A 93 7.71 -11.26 -3.65
CA GLY A 93 7.73 -10.96 -2.22
C GLY A 93 8.13 -9.51 -1.93
N GLY A 94 9.13 -8.98 -2.66
CA GLY A 94 9.53 -7.58 -2.57
C GLY A 94 8.43 -6.62 -3.00
N VAL A 95 7.73 -6.91 -4.10
CA VAL A 95 6.59 -6.10 -4.55
C VAL A 95 5.46 -6.10 -3.51
N ILE A 96 5.12 -7.26 -2.96
CA ILE A 96 4.10 -7.38 -1.90
C ILE A 96 4.52 -6.59 -0.66
N LEU A 97 5.78 -6.67 -0.25
CA LEU A 97 6.30 -5.92 0.88
C LEU A 97 6.20 -4.40 0.66
N ILE A 98 6.55 -3.91 -0.52
CA ILE A 98 6.41 -2.49 -0.89
C ILE A 98 4.95 -2.05 -0.81
N LEU A 99 4.01 -2.88 -1.29
CA LEU A 99 2.58 -2.58 -1.19
C LEU A 99 2.11 -2.52 0.27
N ILE A 100 2.54 -3.45 1.12
CA ILE A 100 2.20 -3.45 2.56
C ILE A 100 2.76 -2.19 3.24
N ILE A 101 4.01 -1.82 2.96
CA ILE A 101 4.61 -0.59 3.49
C ILE A 101 3.84 0.64 3.00
N GLY A 102 3.47 0.69 1.72
CA GLY A 102 2.65 1.75 1.15
C GLY A 102 1.30 1.89 1.87
N LEU A 103 0.58 0.79 2.07
CA LEU A 103 -0.69 0.77 2.82
C LEU A 103 -0.50 1.19 4.29
N GLY A 104 0.62 0.81 4.91
CA GLY A 104 0.98 1.25 6.26
C GLY A 104 1.17 2.77 6.35
N ILE A 105 1.90 3.36 5.39
CA ILE A 105 2.10 4.82 5.32
C ILE A 105 0.77 5.55 5.11
N LEU A 106 -0.10 5.03 4.23
CA LEU A 106 -1.42 5.61 3.99
C LEU A 106 -2.32 5.53 5.23
N SER A 107 -2.31 4.39 5.93
CA SER A 107 -3.06 4.19 7.18
C SER A 107 -2.55 5.13 8.28
N TRP A 108 -1.23 5.25 8.41
CA TRP A 108 -0.60 6.16 9.36
C TRP A 108 -0.92 7.63 9.05
N GLY A 109 -0.87 8.03 7.78
CA GLY A 109 -1.26 9.38 7.35
C GLY A 109 -2.72 9.68 7.69
N ARG A 110 -3.60 8.70 7.51
CA ARG A 110 -5.01 8.84 7.85
C ARG A 110 -5.27 8.94 9.36
N TYR A 111 -4.49 8.21 10.15
CA TYR A 111 -4.51 8.29 11.61
C TYR A 111 -3.97 9.63 12.11
N THR A 112 -2.91 10.16 11.49
CA THR A 112 -2.27 11.42 11.90
C THR A 112 -2.88 12.67 11.27
N GLN A 113 -3.86 12.55 10.37
CA GLN A 113 -4.44 13.66 9.57
C GLN A 113 -3.36 14.50 8.84
N ASN A 114 -2.41 13.80 8.21
CA ASN A 114 -1.37 14.47 7.44
C ASN A 114 -1.91 14.89 6.07
N GLU A 115 -2.05 16.21 5.86
CA GLU A 115 -2.56 16.79 4.62
C GLU A 115 -1.78 16.34 3.38
N LEU A 116 -0.46 16.14 3.49
CA LEU A 116 0.35 15.72 2.36
C LEU A 116 0.04 14.28 1.94
N ILE A 117 -0.12 13.38 2.91
CA ILE A 117 -0.42 11.96 2.61
C ILE A 117 -1.83 11.86 2.03
N ASP A 118 -2.80 12.56 2.63
CA ASP A 118 -4.18 12.52 2.16
C ASP A 118 -4.35 13.14 0.76
N ARG A 119 -3.56 14.17 0.41
CA ARG A 119 -3.52 14.76 -0.93
C ARG A 119 -3.19 13.71 -2.00
N PHE A 120 -2.17 12.89 -1.76
CA PHE A 120 -1.66 11.91 -2.71
C PHE A 120 -2.30 10.52 -2.57
N ASN A 121 -3.10 10.27 -1.53
CA ASN A 121 -3.72 8.99 -1.29
C ASN A 121 -4.73 8.62 -2.40
N PRO A 122 -4.48 7.63 -3.27
CA PRO A 122 -5.38 7.32 -4.38
C PRO A 122 -6.75 6.78 -3.94
N PHE A 123 -6.88 6.28 -2.71
CA PHE A 123 -8.09 5.63 -2.21
C PHE A 123 -9.10 6.60 -1.57
N LEU A 124 -8.70 7.84 -1.29
CA LEU A 124 -9.62 8.82 -0.72
C LEU A 124 -10.39 9.57 -1.83
N PRO A 125 -11.73 9.57 -1.79
CA PRO A 125 -12.51 10.40 -2.69
C PRO A 125 -12.40 11.87 -2.29
N THR A 126 -12.62 12.76 -3.25
CA THR A 126 -12.80 14.18 -2.95
C THR A 126 -14.26 14.44 -2.57
N VAL A 127 -14.45 14.88 -1.32
CA VAL A 127 -15.74 15.15 -0.71
C VAL A 127 -15.98 16.66 -0.66
N ARG A 128 -17.25 17.03 -0.60
CA ARG A 128 -17.72 18.41 -0.55
C ARG A 128 -18.49 18.59 0.75
N GLY A 129 -18.03 19.48 1.59
CA GLY A 129 -18.64 19.77 2.87
C GLY A 129 -18.93 21.24 3.07
N TYR A 130 -19.62 21.53 4.16
CA TYR A 130 -20.00 22.88 4.57
C TYR A 130 -19.54 23.12 6.00
N ALA A 131 -19.11 24.34 6.27
CA ALA A 131 -18.62 24.73 7.58
C ALA A 131 -19.08 26.14 7.95
N VAL A 132 -19.21 26.39 9.25
CA VAL A 132 -19.32 27.75 9.78
C VAL A 132 -17.91 28.27 10.03
N VAL A 133 -17.63 29.51 9.64
CA VAL A 133 -16.34 30.19 9.81
C VAL A 133 -16.52 31.45 10.68
N PRO A 134 -15.46 31.94 11.35
CA PRO A 134 -15.59 33.09 12.24
C PRO A 134 -16.07 34.33 11.49
N ALA A 135 -16.75 35.25 12.18
CA ALA A 135 -17.31 36.45 11.58
C ALA A 135 -16.26 37.41 10.99
N LYS A 136 -15.00 37.28 11.41
CA LYS A 136 -13.85 38.02 10.88
C LYS A 136 -12.70 37.05 10.64
N THR A 137 -12.01 37.18 9.51
CA THR A 137 -10.83 36.37 9.22
C THR A 137 -9.72 36.68 10.25
N PRO A 138 -9.10 35.68 10.88
CA PRO A 138 -7.91 35.92 11.67
C PRO A 138 -6.80 36.45 10.76
N THR A 139 -6.19 37.57 11.13
CA THR A 139 -5.12 38.19 10.34
C THR A 139 -3.85 38.29 11.16
N LYS A 140 -2.70 38.08 10.52
CA LYS A 140 -1.38 38.35 11.08
C LYS A 140 -0.76 39.50 10.30
N ILE A 141 -0.10 40.43 10.99
CA ILE A 141 0.60 41.55 10.36
C ILE A 141 2.01 41.07 10.02
N GLU A 142 2.36 41.06 8.73
CA GLU A 142 3.67 40.68 8.24
C GLU A 142 4.25 41.83 7.40
N THR A 143 5.57 41.99 7.43
CA THR A 143 6.26 43.02 6.65
C THR A 143 6.68 42.40 5.33
N GLU A 144 6.06 42.83 4.24
CA GLU A 144 6.40 42.37 2.89
C GLU A 144 7.18 43.45 2.15
N THR A 145 8.19 43.04 1.38
CA THR A 145 8.96 43.93 0.52
C THR A 145 8.26 44.03 -0.83
N VAL A 146 7.57 45.14 -1.07
CA VAL A 146 6.88 45.42 -2.33
C VAL A 146 7.85 46.12 -3.28
N THR A 147 8.04 45.57 -4.47
CA THR A 147 8.76 46.23 -5.56
C THR A 147 7.81 47.19 -6.26
N LEU A 148 8.08 48.48 -6.15
CA LEU A 148 7.33 49.54 -6.80
C LEU A 148 7.61 49.53 -8.31
N GLN A 149 6.69 50.10 -9.11
CA GLN A 149 6.85 50.17 -10.58
C GLN A 149 8.12 50.88 -11.05
N ASN A 150 8.75 51.69 -10.18
CA ASN A 150 10.02 52.36 -10.42
C ASN A 150 11.26 51.55 -10.00
N GLY A 151 11.10 50.25 -9.71
CA GLY A 151 12.17 49.34 -9.28
C GLY A 151 12.65 49.53 -7.83
N ARG A 152 12.06 50.46 -7.06
CA ARG A 152 12.40 50.64 -5.64
C ARG A 152 11.66 49.62 -4.78
N HIS A 153 12.33 49.09 -3.78
CA HIS A 153 11.73 48.22 -2.78
C HIS A 153 11.22 49.04 -1.60
N LYS A 154 9.97 48.81 -1.19
CA LYS A 154 9.38 49.42 0.02
C LYS A 154 8.89 48.30 0.93
N GLN A 155 9.24 48.38 2.20
CA GLN A 155 8.68 47.50 3.21
C GLN A 155 7.29 48.02 3.62
N GLU A 156 6.28 47.18 3.48
CA GLU A 156 4.90 47.51 3.83
C GLU A 156 4.32 46.48 4.80
N ARG A 157 3.57 46.96 5.79
CA ARG A 157 2.87 46.11 6.76
C ARG A 157 1.57 45.62 6.16
N VAL A 158 1.55 44.36 5.74
CA VAL A 158 0.40 43.73 5.09
C VAL A 158 -0.33 42.83 6.10
N LYS A 159 -1.67 42.87 6.08
CA LYS A 159 -2.50 41.97 6.89
C LYS A 159 -2.75 40.69 6.11
N THR A 160 -2.11 39.60 6.51
CA THR A 160 -2.19 38.31 5.83
C THR A 160 -3.25 37.42 6.51
N PRO A 161 -4.23 36.88 5.76
CA PRO A 161 -5.26 36.01 6.30
C PRO A 161 -4.67 34.67 6.77
N GLN A 162 -4.99 34.28 7.99
CA GLN A 162 -4.56 33.03 8.60
C GLN A 162 -5.56 31.89 8.30
N PRO A 163 -5.08 30.64 8.27
CA PRO A 163 -5.98 29.50 8.17
C PRO A 163 -6.91 29.43 9.39
N VAL A 164 -8.12 28.94 9.15
CA VAL A 164 -9.13 28.70 10.17
C VAL A 164 -9.29 27.20 10.32
N LYS A 165 -9.41 26.73 11.56
CA LYS A 165 -9.79 25.35 11.87
C LYS A 165 -11.30 25.33 12.16
N ALA A 166 -12.06 24.62 11.34
CA ALA A 166 -13.51 24.54 11.45
C ALA A 166 -14.00 23.11 11.24
N PHE A 167 -15.11 22.75 11.89
CA PHE A 167 -15.77 21.48 11.65
C PHE A 167 -16.49 21.54 10.29
N VAL A 168 -16.10 20.65 9.39
CA VAL A 168 -16.66 20.54 8.05
C VAL A 168 -17.58 19.33 8.04
N THR A 169 -18.86 19.59 7.78
CA THR A 169 -19.88 18.56 7.66
C THR A 169 -20.03 18.14 6.20
N ASP A 170 -19.96 16.83 5.98
CA ASP A 170 -19.91 16.23 4.64
C ASP A 170 -21.30 15.75 4.18
N ASN A 171 -22.23 15.57 5.12
CA ASN A 171 -23.56 15.02 4.82
C ASN A 171 -24.69 15.56 5.72
N ALA A 172 -25.91 15.13 5.42
CA ALA A 172 -27.12 15.55 6.12
C ALA A 172 -27.25 15.02 7.56
N PHE A 173 -26.42 14.04 7.93
CA PHE A 173 -26.43 13.44 9.25
C PHE A 173 -25.48 14.17 10.22
N GLY A 174 -24.75 15.18 9.74
CA GLY A 174 -23.81 15.93 10.57
C GLY A 174 -22.44 15.27 10.70
N GLU A 175 -22.19 14.18 9.98
CA GLU A 175 -20.86 13.58 9.95
C GLU A 175 -19.89 14.54 9.27
N GLY A 176 -18.67 14.57 9.79
CA GLY A 176 -17.69 15.55 9.39
C GLY A 176 -16.39 15.38 10.12
N GLN A 177 -15.50 16.34 9.93
CA GLN A 177 -14.23 16.39 10.63
C GLN A 177 -13.70 17.81 10.74
N TRP A 178 -12.82 18.03 11.70
CA TRP A 178 -12.10 19.29 11.84
C TRP A 178 -11.06 19.45 10.74
N LEU A 179 -11.21 20.47 9.91
CA LEU A 179 -10.28 20.78 8.84
C LEU A 179 -9.71 22.18 9.02
N THR A 180 -8.44 22.32 8.62
CA THR A 180 -7.74 23.61 8.61
C THR A 180 -7.68 24.11 7.19
N PHE A 181 -8.21 25.31 6.92
CA PHE A 181 -8.22 25.87 5.57
C PHE A 181 -8.24 27.39 5.54
N ARG A 182 -7.84 27.96 4.39
CA ARG A 182 -7.84 29.41 4.16
C ARG A 182 -9.06 29.82 3.35
N VAL A 183 -9.82 30.78 3.87
CA VAL A 183 -10.99 31.36 3.18
C VAL A 183 -10.74 32.77 2.65
N GLY A 184 -9.54 33.31 2.86
CA GLY A 184 -9.21 34.70 2.52
C GLY A 184 -9.92 35.72 3.42
N MET A 185 -9.99 36.96 2.97
CA MET A 185 -10.66 38.05 3.69
C MET A 185 -12.17 37.99 3.51
N ILE A 186 -12.92 37.96 4.61
CA ILE A 186 -14.39 38.00 4.58
C ILE A 186 -14.83 39.42 4.13
N PRO A 187 -15.48 39.56 2.96
CA PRO A 187 -15.72 40.87 2.37
C PRO A 187 -16.98 41.56 2.91
N LYS A 188 -17.94 40.79 3.44
CA LYS A 188 -19.25 41.29 3.90
C LYS A 188 -19.70 40.59 5.18
N LYS A 189 -20.39 41.35 6.05
CA LYS A 189 -21.04 40.79 7.24
C LYS A 189 -22.08 39.75 6.81
N GLY A 190 -22.07 38.58 7.45
CA GLY A 190 -22.97 37.46 7.13
C GLY A 190 -22.42 36.43 6.13
N MET A 191 -21.19 36.61 5.63
CA MET A 191 -20.43 35.56 4.93
C MET A 191 -19.64 34.70 5.92
N ASN A 192 -20.35 34.06 6.85
CA ASN A 192 -19.78 33.21 7.90
C ASN A 192 -19.93 31.71 7.61
N TYR A 193 -20.17 31.35 6.34
CA TYR A 193 -20.21 29.95 5.91
C TYR A 193 -19.13 29.71 4.86
N ALA A 194 -18.65 28.48 4.78
CA ALA A 194 -17.71 28.04 3.76
C ALA A 194 -18.18 26.74 3.11
N TYR A 195 -18.05 26.70 1.79
CA TYR A 195 -18.06 25.46 1.02
C TYR A 195 -16.63 24.96 0.88
N VAL A 196 -16.40 23.72 1.29
CA VAL A 196 -15.06 23.13 1.42
C VAL A 196 -14.98 21.87 0.57
N GLN A 197 -14.00 21.80 -0.31
CA GLN A 197 -13.71 20.60 -1.10
C GLN A 197 -12.42 19.98 -0.56
N HIS A 198 -12.50 18.78 -0.02
CA HIS A 198 -11.39 18.15 0.70
C HIS A 198 -11.30 16.65 0.42
N LYS A 199 -10.18 16.06 0.81
CA LYS A 199 -9.86 14.65 0.67
C LYS A 199 -9.17 14.23 1.96
N GLY A 200 -9.88 13.52 2.84
CA GLY A 200 -9.44 13.36 4.22
C GLY A 200 -9.21 14.72 4.88
N SER A 201 -8.02 14.91 5.47
CA SER A 201 -7.55 16.16 6.07
C SER A 201 -7.14 17.24 5.07
N TYR A 202 -6.86 16.86 3.81
CA TYR A 202 -6.38 17.79 2.80
C TYR A 202 -7.51 18.62 2.20
N VAL A 203 -7.49 19.94 2.41
CA VAL A 203 -8.43 20.87 1.77
C VAL A 203 -7.87 21.39 0.46
N SER A 204 -8.52 21.01 -0.64
CA SER A 204 -8.13 21.44 -1.98
C SER A 204 -8.65 22.84 -2.33
N ARG A 205 -9.86 23.19 -1.89
CA ARG A 205 -10.51 24.48 -2.15
C ARG A 205 -11.47 24.82 -1.01
N ALA A 206 -11.57 26.10 -0.70
CA ALA A 206 -12.60 26.63 0.18
C ALA A 206 -13.15 27.93 -0.41
N ARG A 207 -14.47 28.15 -0.31
CA ARG A 207 -15.15 29.36 -0.78
C ARG A 207 -16.13 29.86 0.26
N LEU A 208 -16.09 31.16 0.54
CA LEU A 208 -17.06 31.81 1.41
C LEU A 208 -18.46 31.82 0.78
N LEU A 209 -19.45 31.57 1.61
CA LEU A 209 -20.87 31.54 1.28
C LEU A 209 -21.66 32.42 2.25
N THR A 210 -22.83 32.88 1.78
CA THR A 210 -23.86 33.44 2.65
C THR A 210 -24.82 32.35 3.10
N ALA A 211 -25.63 32.65 4.12
CA ALA A 211 -26.69 31.74 4.56
C ALA A 211 -27.64 31.35 3.42
N SER A 212 -27.94 32.27 2.49
CA SER A 212 -28.84 32.01 1.35
C SER A 212 -28.29 31.03 0.33
N ASP A 213 -26.96 30.93 0.21
CA ASP A 213 -26.30 30.02 -0.75
C ASP A 213 -26.25 28.58 -0.24
N LEU A 214 -26.45 28.38 1.06
CA LEU A 214 -26.36 27.07 1.69
C LEU A 214 -27.60 26.22 1.37
N PRO A 215 -27.46 24.93 1.03
CA PRO A 215 -28.59 24.02 0.91
C PRO A 215 -29.42 23.99 2.20
N LYS A 216 -30.76 23.99 2.08
CA LYS A 216 -31.67 24.06 3.24
C LYS A 216 -31.36 22.99 4.29
N LEU A 217 -31.09 21.77 3.85
CA LEU A 217 -30.76 20.64 4.70
C LEU A 217 -29.46 20.82 5.48
N MET A 218 -28.47 21.53 4.91
CA MET A 218 -27.21 21.79 5.60
C MET A 218 -27.35 22.88 6.66
N ARG A 219 -28.26 23.85 6.46
CA ARG A 219 -28.47 24.96 7.41
C ARG A 219 -28.92 24.48 8.79
N SER A 220 -29.72 23.42 8.85
CA SER A 220 -30.16 22.83 10.11
C SER A 220 -29.05 22.03 10.80
N VAL A 221 -28.10 21.49 10.04
CA VAL A 221 -27.06 20.58 10.56
C VAL A 221 -25.86 21.35 11.10
N ILE A 222 -25.37 22.37 10.39
CA ILE A 222 -24.16 23.11 10.78
C ILE A 222 -24.43 24.28 11.74
N GLY A 223 -25.69 24.65 11.93
CA GLY A 223 -26.09 25.78 12.77
C GLY A 223 -25.63 27.14 12.24
N LYS A 224 -25.56 28.14 13.14
CA LYS A 224 -25.21 29.53 12.80
C LYS A 224 -23.94 30.03 13.50
N THR A 225 -23.53 29.35 14.56
CA THR A 225 -22.46 29.80 15.46
C THR A 225 -21.17 29.06 15.12
N TYR A 226 -20.08 29.82 15.02
CA TYR A 226 -18.75 29.24 14.90
C TYR A 226 -18.25 28.82 16.28
N PHE A 227 -17.83 27.56 16.42
CA PHE A 227 -17.15 27.06 17.61
C PHE A 227 -15.66 26.93 17.32
N PRO A 228 -14.77 27.57 18.11
CA PRO A 228 -13.34 27.37 17.97
C PRO A 228 -12.98 25.95 18.41
N PHE A 229 -12.07 25.32 17.67
CA PHE A 229 -11.57 23.98 18.00
C PHE A 229 -10.96 23.93 19.41
N ASP A 230 -11.39 22.97 20.22
CA ASP A 230 -10.84 22.70 21.56
C ASP A 230 -10.24 21.27 21.61
N GLN A 231 -8.91 21.20 21.68
CA GLN A 231 -8.17 19.94 21.70
C GLN A 231 -8.49 19.04 22.91
N HIS A 232 -9.04 19.58 23.99
CA HIS A 232 -9.38 18.81 25.19
C HIS A 232 -10.80 18.24 25.18
N ARG A 233 -11.70 18.80 24.36
CA ARG A 233 -13.12 18.41 24.33
C ARG A 233 -13.50 17.68 23.06
N GLU A 234 -12.80 17.94 21.97
CA GLU A 234 -13.16 17.46 20.66
C GLU A 234 -12.10 16.48 20.17
N PRO A 235 -12.48 15.23 19.88
CA PRO A 235 -11.52 14.31 19.32
C PRO A 235 -11.13 14.84 17.93
N THR A 236 -9.83 14.80 17.63
CA THR A 236 -9.33 15.07 16.27
C THR A 236 -9.91 14.08 15.26
N HIS A 237 -10.46 12.95 15.72
CA HIS A 237 -11.02 11.85 14.94
C HIS A 237 -12.47 11.52 15.35
N GLY A 238 -13.28 11.10 14.40
CA GLY A 238 -14.59 10.49 14.66
C GLY A 238 -15.78 11.37 14.28
N PRO A 239 -16.98 10.77 14.17
CA PRO A 239 -18.17 11.38 13.61
C PRO A 239 -18.89 12.33 14.58
N LEU A 240 -18.28 12.62 15.74
CA LEU A 240 -18.91 13.47 16.76
C LEU A 240 -19.01 14.89 16.23
N ASN A 241 -20.21 15.20 15.76
CA ASN A 241 -20.60 16.53 15.39
C ASN A 241 -20.64 17.40 16.67
N PRO A 242 -19.78 18.42 16.81
CA PRO A 242 -19.84 19.32 17.97
C PRO A 242 -21.21 20.03 18.07
N PHE A 243 -21.95 20.10 16.96
CA PHE A 243 -23.30 20.69 16.91
C PHE A 243 -24.40 19.77 17.48
N SER A 244 -24.20 18.44 17.59
CA SER A 244 -25.25 17.52 18.07
C SER A 244 -25.44 17.52 19.60
N ALA A 245 -24.39 17.84 20.36
CA ALA A 245 -24.46 17.91 21.83
C ALA A 245 -25.21 19.16 22.33
N VAL A 246 -25.16 20.25 21.57
CA VAL A 246 -25.83 21.52 21.93
C VAL A 246 -27.36 21.38 21.84
N THR A 247 -27.86 20.58 20.90
CA THR A 247 -29.29 20.26 20.77
C THR A 247 -29.85 19.48 21.96
N SER A 248 -29.06 18.66 22.64
CA SER A 248 -29.52 17.95 23.85
C SER A 248 -29.56 18.84 25.09
N GLU A 249 -28.59 19.74 25.29
CA GLU A 249 -28.60 20.65 26.45
C GLU A 249 -29.67 21.74 26.34
N THR A 250 -29.97 22.22 25.13
CA THR A 250 -31.05 23.19 24.93
C THR A 250 -32.46 22.59 25.04
N MET A 251 -32.61 21.26 24.93
CA MET A 251 -33.89 20.58 25.20
C MET A 251 -34.15 20.29 26.68
N VAL A 252 -33.13 20.36 27.56
CA VAL A 252 -33.29 20.17 29.01
C VAL A 252 -33.51 21.49 29.75
N ALA A 253 -33.20 22.63 29.13
CA ALA A 253 -33.36 23.96 29.75
C ALA A 253 -34.76 24.58 29.54
N THR A 254 -35.68 23.87 28.91
CA THR A 254 -37.09 24.28 28.76
C THR A 254 -38.01 23.15 29.18
N ASP A 255 -38.11 22.94 30.48
CA ASP A 255 -39.25 22.33 31.17
C ASP A 255 -39.33 22.94 32.60
#